data_AF-A0AAV7AES9-F1
#
_entry.id   AF-A0AAV7AES9-F1
#
_cell.length_a   1.000
_cell.length_b   1.000
_cell.length_c   1.000
_cell.angle_alpha   90.00
_cell.angle_beta   90.00
_cell.angle_gamma   90.00
#
_symmetry.space_group_name_H-M   'P 1'
#
loop_
_entity.id
_entity.type
_entity.pdbx_description
1 polymer ?
#
loop_
_entity_poly.entity_id
_entity_poly.type
_entity_poly.pdbx_seq_one_letter_code
_entity_poly.pdbx_strand_id
1 'polypeptide(L)'
;MLGERTTKRFGPNSKIVTVDGNLASGKGELAQALAEKLGMKYMPEAGQNYLQKLTGDESVVPYKFYGLCSLDKFYEDPKCQDGNSYRFQIWLFCMRMLQYSEALNHLLSTGQGVILERSAFSDHVFLDAMYKSKYIRKECVNHYNEIKKVSIDEFLPPHVAIYLDVPAADVYKKIQEKGNAPEKKVELSYLQNIEDAYKSSFLPKISETSEVLQYTAAEAQNVDQIVEDLEYVKITKAPWTEQTDVTYHHLRLLVQNKTKVANLINLPIFIPEVTVGGLEFDKLYYEFQDLPGKKYAKGYNEDVGDKYIWLK
;
A
#
# COMPACT_ATOMS: atom_id res chain seq x y z
N MET A 1 25.41 18.12 -5.52
CA MET A 1 26.54 18.90 -6.11
C MET A 1 26.09 20.03 -7.03
N LEU A 2 25.06 19.87 -7.87
CA LEU A 2 24.58 20.93 -8.78
C LEU A 2 23.45 21.83 -8.21
N GLY A 3 23.36 21.95 -6.88
CA GLY A 3 22.41 22.87 -6.22
C GLY A 3 20.96 22.39 -6.07
N GLU A 4 20.59 21.21 -6.58
CA GLU A 4 19.28 20.60 -6.35
C GLU A 4 19.09 20.29 -4.85
N ARG A 5 18.04 20.85 -4.24
CA ARG A 5 17.68 20.66 -2.83
C ARG A 5 16.19 20.39 -2.73
N THR A 6 15.80 19.37 -1.98
CA THR A 6 14.41 18.94 -1.82
C THR A 6 13.58 20.00 -1.09
N THR A 7 14.14 20.57 -0.01
CA THR A 7 13.44 21.55 0.83
C THR A 7 13.00 22.80 0.06
N LYS A 8 13.73 23.20 -0.97
CA LYS A 8 13.36 24.36 -1.84
C LYS A 8 12.07 24.15 -2.62
N ARG A 9 11.63 22.90 -2.81
CA ARG A 9 10.40 22.56 -3.54
C ARG A 9 9.19 22.52 -2.63
N PHE A 10 9.39 22.43 -1.32
CA PHE A 10 8.32 22.23 -0.38
C PHE A 10 7.52 23.53 -0.20
N GLY A 11 6.21 23.41 -0.29
CA GLY A 11 5.23 24.43 0.04
C GLY A 11 4.33 23.98 1.21
N PRO A 12 3.25 24.73 1.49
CA PRO A 12 2.35 24.45 2.62
C PRO A 12 1.71 23.05 2.56
N ASN A 13 1.39 22.58 1.35
CA ASN A 13 0.72 21.29 1.12
C ASN A 13 1.70 20.16 0.76
N SER A 14 3.00 20.31 1.02
CA SER A 14 4.01 19.27 0.82
C SER A 14 3.95 18.22 1.93
N LYS A 15 2.83 17.50 2.01
CA LYS A 15 2.54 16.50 3.03
C LYS A 15 2.14 15.18 2.36
N ILE A 16 2.41 14.07 3.04
CA ILE A 16 1.81 12.75 2.76
C ILE A 16 0.64 12.59 3.72
N VAL A 17 -0.56 12.39 3.19
CA VAL A 17 -1.77 12.13 3.97
C VAL A 17 -2.29 10.74 3.61
N THR A 18 -2.61 9.92 4.60
CA THR A 18 -3.28 8.63 4.38
C THR A 18 -4.71 8.70 4.87
N VAL A 19 -5.64 8.19 4.07
CA VAL A 19 -7.04 8.03 4.47
C VAL A 19 -7.27 6.55 4.72
N ASP A 20 -7.45 6.22 6.00
CA ASP A 20 -7.59 4.89 6.55
C ASP A 20 -9.03 4.66 7.04
N GLY A 21 -9.39 3.39 7.14
CA GLY A 21 -10.73 2.97 7.55
C GLY A 21 -11.03 1.56 7.05
N ASN A 22 -12.16 1.02 7.49
CA ASN A 22 -12.62 -0.31 7.10
C ASN A 22 -12.90 -0.38 5.57
N LEU A 23 -13.14 -1.58 5.02
CA LEU A 23 -13.24 -1.84 3.57
C LEU A 23 -14.14 -0.84 2.82
N ALA A 24 -15.45 -0.89 3.07
CA ALA A 24 -16.46 -0.06 2.42
C ALA A 24 -16.81 1.21 3.24
N SER A 25 -15.80 1.89 3.81
CA SER A 25 -16.01 3.10 4.63
C SER A 25 -16.30 4.37 3.83
N GLY A 26 -15.97 4.40 2.52
CA GLY A 26 -16.02 5.63 1.71
C GLY A 26 -14.70 6.38 1.61
N LYS A 27 -13.61 5.78 2.11
CA LYS A 27 -12.24 6.36 2.12
C LYS A 27 -11.74 6.86 0.77
N GLY A 28 -12.04 6.16 -0.33
CA GLY A 28 -11.58 6.55 -1.66
C GLY A 28 -12.22 7.83 -2.18
N GLU A 29 -13.54 7.96 -2.01
CA GLU A 29 -14.28 9.17 -2.38
C GLU A 29 -13.77 10.38 -1.59
N LEU A 30 -13.53 10.23 -0.28
CA LEU A 30 -12.96 11.29 0.54
C LEU A 30 -11.53 11.63 0.11
N ALA A 31 -10.66 10.63 -0.06
CA ALA A 31 -9.27 10.84 -0.44
C ALA A 31 -9.14 11.58 -1.77
N GLN A 32 -9.98 11.23 -2.75
CA GLN A 32 -10.03 11.92 -4.04
C GLN A 32 -10.50 13.37 -3.87
N ALA A 33 -11.61 13.61 -3.16
CA ALA A 33 -12.15 14.94 -2.96
C ALA A 33 -11.17 15.89 -2.24
N LEU A 34 -10.46 15.38 -1.22
CA LEU A 34 -9.42 16.13 -0.51
C LEU A 34 -8.26 16.49 -1.44
N ALA A 35 -7.83 15.55 -2.29
CA ALA A 35 -6.71 15.77 -3.18
C ALA A 35 -7.04 16.86 -4.23
N GLU A 36 -8.26 16.83 -4.76
CA GLU A 36 -8.76 17.84 -5.71
C GLU A 36 -8.81 19.23 -5.07
N LYS A 37 -9.34 19.36 -3.85
CA LYS A 37 -9.44 20.66 -3.15
C LYS A 37 -8.07 21.22 -2.73
N LEU A 38 -7.15 20.37 -2.26
CA LEU A 38 -5.82 20.78 -1.78
C LEU A 38 -4.76 20.89 -2.90
N GLY A 39 -5.11 20.54 -4.15
CA GLY A 39 -4.18 20.50 -5.27
C GLY A 39 -3.09 19.43 -5.10
N MET A 40 -3.38 18.38 -4.34
CA MET A 40 -2.46 17.28 -4.05
C MET A 40 -2.67 16.12 -5.04
N LYS A 41 -1.67 15.25 -5.16
CA LYS A 41 -1.79 14.05 -5.99
C LYS A 41 -2.59 12.98 -5.25
N TYR A 42 -3.71 12.56 -5.82
CA TYR A 42 -4.43 11.39 -5.36
C TYR A 42 -3.76 10.09 -5.84
N MET A 43 -3.64 9.11 -4.94
CA MET A 43 -3.19 7.77 -5.24
C MET A 43 -4.22 6.75 -4.70
N PRO A 44 -4.96 6.05 -5.58
CA PRO A 44 -6.01 5.11 -5.18
C PRO A 44 -5.44 3.86 -4.52
N GLU A 45 -6.24 3.09 -3.80
CA GLU A 45 -5.77 1.92 -3.03
C GLU A 45 -4.95 0.93 -3.91
N ALA A 46 -3.74 0.58 -3.46
CA ALA A 46 -2.92 -0.42 -4.14
C ALA A 46 -3.52 -1.83 -3.97
N GLY A 47 -4.09 -2.36 -5.06
CA GLY A 47 -4.53 -3.74 -5.16
C GLY A 47 -3.44 -4.71 -5.65
N GLN A 48 -3.83 -5.97 -5.87
CA GLN A 48 -2.94 -7.05 -6.32
C GLN A 48 -2.17 -6.71 -7.60
N ASN A 49 -2.78 -5.97 -8.53
CA ASN A 49 -2.20 -5.65 -9.84
C ASN A 49 -1.48 -4.30 -9.86
N TYR A 50 -1.16 -3.70 -8.71
CA TYR A 50 -0.51 -2.39 -8.66
C TYR A 50 0.84 -2.37 -9.42
N LEU A 51 1.61 -3.46 -9.38
CA LEU A 51 2.86 -3.58 -10.10
C LEU A 51 2.70 -3.41 -11.63
N GLN A 52 1.60 -3.89 -12.22
CA GLN A 52 1.30 -3.72 -13.66
C GLN A 52 1.06 -2.24 -13.98
N LYS A 53 0.26 -1.56 -13.14
CA LYS A 53 0.01 -0.13 -13.26
C LYS A 53 1.32 0.67 -13.19
N LEU A 54 2.23 0.28 -12.29
CA LEU A 54 3.51 0.95 -12.11
C LEU A 54 4.43 0.79 -13.33
N THR A 55 4.47 -0.38 -13.96
CA THR A 55 5.31 -0.62 -15.15
C THR A 55 4.72 -0.02 -16.43
N GLY A 56 3.45 0.42 -16.38
CA GLY A 56 2.68 0.84 -17.54
C GLY A 56 2.42 -0.31 -18.49
N ASP A 57 2.30 -1.52 -17.93
CA ASP A 57 2.03 -2.74 -18.64
C ASP A 57 0.54 -3.03 -18.63
N GLU A 58 -0.09 -2.93 -19.79
CA GLU A 58 -1.52 -3.19 -19.96
C GLU A 58 -1.83 -4.66 -20.26
N SER A 59 -0.82 -5.53 -20.29
CA SER A 59 -1.06 -6.94 -20.55
C SER A 59 -1.82 -7.60 -19.40
N VAL A 60 -2.83 -8.40 -19.75
CA VAL A 60 -3.56 -9.22 -18.78
C VAL A 60 -2.68 -10.43 -18.47
N VAL A 61 -1.90 -10.30 -17.40
CA VAL A 61 -1.02 -11.37 -16.98
C VAL A 61 -1.70 -12.23 -15.92
N PRO A 62 -1.64 -13.58 -16.04
CA PRO A 62 -2.21 -14.49 -15.05
C PRO A 62 -1.72 -14.22 -13.62
N TYR A 63 -2.60 -14.41 -12.63
CA TYR A 63 -2.32 -14.17 -11.21
C TYR A 63 -1.12 -14.97 -10.68
N LYS A 64 -0.77 -16.10 -11.33
CA LYS A 64 0.41 -16.91 -10.99
C LYS A 64 1.73 -16.13 -11.09
N PHE A 65 1.77 -15.06 -11.87
CA PHE A 65 2.94 -14.19 -11.98
C PHE A 65 2.89 -12.97 -11.05
N TYR A 66 1.75 -12.72 -10.39
CA TYR A 66 1.50 -11.57 -9.51
C TYR A 66 1.14 -12.06 -8.11
N GLY A 67 2.17 -12.57 -7.43
CA GLY A 67 2.10 -13.00 -6.03
C GLY A 67 1.50 -14.40 -5.81
N LEU A 68 1.17 -15.17 -6.87
CA LEU A 68 0.54 -16.49 -6.75
C LEU A 68 -0.72 -16.50 -5.86
N CYS A 69 -1.40 -15.35 -5.75
CA CYS A 69 -2.51 -15.15 -4.83
C CYS A 69 -3.76 -14.67 -5.57
N SER A 70 -4.90 -14.65 -4.90
CA SER A 70 -6.15 -14.12 -5.43
C SER A 70 -7.00 -13.56 -4.29
N LEU A 71 -7.46 -12.32 -4.46
CA LEU A 71 -8.41 -11.68 -3.54
C LEU A 71 -9.76 -12.41 -3.55
N ASP A 72 -10.26 -12.78 -4.73
CA ASP A 72 -11.52 -13.50 -4.84
C ASP A 72 -11.43 -14.83 -4.09
N LYS A 73 -10.33 -15.59 -4.29
CA LYS A 73 -10.11 -16.84 -3.56
C LYS A 73 -10.03 -16.63 -2.05
N PHE A 74 -9.45 -15.52 -1.59
CA PHE A 74 -9.42 -15.17 -0.17
C PHE A 74 -10.84 -14.96 0.38
N TYR A 75 -11.71 -14.28 -0.35
CA TYR A 75 -13.09 -14.11 0.08
C TYR A 75 -13.93 -15.40 -0.01
N GLU A 76 -13.62 -16.28 -0.96
CA GLU A 76 -14.34 -17.54 -1.12
C GLU A 76 -13.98 -18.60 -0.08
N ASP A 77 -12.68 -18.74 0.20
CA ASP A 77 -12.15 -19.69 1.19
C ASP A 77 -10.92 -19.08 1.90
N PRO A 78 -11.14 -18.22 2.91
CA PRO A 78 -10.04 -17.58 3.65
C PRO A 78 -9.25 -18.58 4.50
N LYS A 79 -9.71 -19.84 4.63
CA LYS A 79 -9.03 -20.92 5.36
C LYS A 79 -8.41 -21.95 4.43
N CYS A 80 -8.27 -21.62 3.14
CA CYS A 80 -7.70 -22.51 2.15
C CYS A 80 -6.30 -22.99 2.57
N GLN A 81 -6.06 -24.29 2.47
CA GLN A 81 -4.80 -24.91 2.89
C GLN A 81 -3.61 -24.55 2.00
N ASP A 82 -3.85 -23.93 0.83
CA ASP A 82 -2.83 -23.54 -0.13
C ASP A 82 -2.05 -22.27 0.29
N GLY A 83 -2.39 -21.67 1.44
CA GLY A 83 -1.74 -20.48 1.97
C GLY A 83 -2.11 -19.18 1.27
N ASN A 84 -3.17 -19.16 0.43
CA ASN A 84 -3.57 -17.98 -0.33
C ASN A 84 -3.77 -16.75 0.57
N SER A 85 -4.39 -16.89 1.74
CA SER A 85 -4.69 -15.77 2.64
C SER A 85 -3.43 -15.01 3.07
N TYR A 86 -2.40 -15.73 3.50
CA TYR A 86 -1.16 -15.08 3.92
C TYR A 86 -0.32 -14.59 2.75
N ARG A 87 -0.26 -15.37 1.66
CA ARG A 87 0.46 -14.99 0.45
C ARG A 87 -0.14 -13.74 -0.20
N PHE A 88 -1.47 -13.62 -0.17
CA PHE A 88 -2.18 -12.42 -0.57
C PHE A 88 -1.83 -11.22 0.30
N GLN A 89 -1.80 -11.39 1.62
CA GLN A 89 -1.47 -10.30 2.54
C GLN A 89 -0.04 -9.76 2.33
N ILE A 90 0.96 -10.64 2.23
CA ILE A 90 2.34 -10.20 2.04
C ILE A 90 2.54 -9.56 0.67
N TRP A 91 1.81 -10.03 -0.36
CA TRP A 91 1.80 -9.40 -1.67
C TRP A 91 1.19 -8.00 -1.63
N LEU A 92 0.06 -7.82 -0.95
CA LEU A 92 -0.53 -6.49 -0.75
C LEU A 92 0.40 -5.56 0.03
N PHE A 93 1.05 -6.05 1.08
CA PHE A 93 2.06 -5.28 1.82
C PHE A 93 3.17 -4.78 0.88
N CYS A 94 3.69 -5.66 0.01
CA CYS A 94 4.66 -5.28 -1.03
C CYS A 94 4.13 -4.18 -1.95
N MET A 95 2.90 -4.33 -2.46
CA MET A 95 2.28 -3.36 -3.37
C MET A 95 2.08 -2.01 -2.69
N ARG A 96 1.63 -2.00 -1.44
CA ARG A 96 1.45 -0.78 -0.62
C ARG A 96 2.78 -0.11 -0.31
N MET A 97 3.84 -0.88 -0.06
CA MET A 97 5.21 -0.36 0.11
C MET A 97 5.74 0.28 -1.18
N LEU A 98 5.54 -0.37 -2.32
CA LEU A 98 5.91 0.19 -3.63
C LEU A 98 5.14 1.48 -3.92
N GLN A 99 3.83 1.50 -3.64
CA GLN A 99 3.02 2.71 -3.79
C GLN A 99 3.49 3.83 -2.87
N TYR A 100 3.79 3.52 -1.60
CA TYR A 100 4.27 4.50 -0.65
C TYR A 100 5.64 5.07 -1.07
N SER A 101 6.51 4.24 -1.64
CA SER A 101 7.76 4.70 -2.25
C SER A 101 7.53 5.67 -3.42
N GLU A 102 6.48 5.47 -4.23
CA GLU A 102 6.10 6.39 -5.29
C GLU A 102 5.52 7.70 -4.75
N ALA A 103 4.73 7.65 -3.68
CA ALA A 103 4.24 8.83 -3.00
C ALA A 103 5.38 9.70 -2.47
N LEU A 104 6.35 9.07 -1.79
CA LEU A 104 7.56 9.76 -1.32
C LEU A 104 8.41 10.28 -2.49
N ASN A 105 8.64 9.48 -3.53
CA ASN A 105 9.39 9.92 -4.70
C ASN A 105 8.74 11.15 -5.36
N HIS A 106 7.41 11.16 -5.48
CA HIS A 106 6.63 12.28 -6.03
C HIS A 106 6.79 13.52 -5.15
N LEU A 107 6.57 13.40 -3.84
CA LEU A 107 6.72 14.49 -2.88
C LEU A 107 8.14 15.08 -2.92
N LEU A 108 9.17 14.25 -2.82
CA LEU A 108 10.57 14.69 -2.76
C LEU A 108 11.07 15.27 -4.09
N SER A 109 10.51 14.80 -5.22
CA SER A 109 10.92 15.27 -6.55
C SER A 109 10.17 16.52 -7.00
N THR A 110 8.91 16.68 -6.62
CA THR A 110 8.04 17.77 -7.13
C THR A 110 7.67 18.80 -6.07
N GLY A 111 7.69 18.44 -4.79
CA GLY A 111 7.11 19.22 -3.71
C GLY A 111 5.59 19.12 -3.60
N GLN A 112 4.90 18.49 -4.55
CA GLN A 112 3.45 18.32 -4.45
C GLN A 112 3.11 17.23 -3.42
N GLY A 113 2.20 17.56 -2.50
CA GLY A 113 1.67 16.60 -1.54
C GLY A 113 0.94 15.43 -2.19
N VAL A 114 0.78 14.35 -1.43
CA VAL A 114 0.12 13.13 -1.88
C VAL A 114 -0.92 12.68 -0.87
N ILE A 115 -2.10 12.31 -1.34
CA ILE A 115 -3.16 11.67 -0.55
C ILE A 115 -3.31 10.22 -1.03
N LEU A 116 -3.18 9.29 -0.10
CA LEU A 116 -3.24 7.85 -0.33
C LEU A 116 -4.47 7.23 0.33
N GLU A 117 -5.07 6.24 -0.32
CA GLU A 117 -5.99 5.31 0.35
C GLU A 117 -5.23 4.19 1.03
N ARG A 118 -5.18 4.22 2.36
CA ARG A 118 -4.35 3.35 3.20
C ARG A 118 -2.87 3.43 2.85
N SER A 119 -2.03 2.89 3.72
CA SER A 119 -0.60 2.77 3.47
C SER A 119 -0.06 1.46 4.01
N ALA A 120 1.23 1.20 3.80
CA ALA A 120 1.90 0.07 4.43
C ALA A 120 1.86 0.15 5.98
N PHE A 121 1.71 1.35 6.56
CA PHE A 121 1.68 1.55 8.01
C PHE A 121 0.39 1.01 8.65
N SER A 122 -0.71 1.00 7.89
CA SER A 122 -2.00 0.48 8.35
C SER A 122 -2.22 -0.99 7.98
N ASP A 123 -1.32 -1.62 7.21
CA ASP A 123 -1.54 -2.95 6.65
C ASP A 123 -1.69 -4.06 7.70
N HIS A 124 -0.99 -3.94 8.84
CA HIS A 124 -1.00 -4.97 9.89
C HIS A 124 -2.37 -5.16 10.55
N VAL A 125 -3.29 -4.18 10.44
CA VAL A 125 -4.65 -4.34 10.99
C VAL A 125 -5.40 -5.48 10.30
N PHE A 126 -5.14 -5.73 9.01
CA PHE A 126 -5.72 -6.83 8.25
C PHE A 126 -5.10 -8.16 8.67
N LEU A 127 -3.78 -8.20 8.87
CA LEU A 127 -3.07 -9.36 9.39
C LEU A 127 -3.60 -9.77 10.77
N ASP A 128 -3.72 -8.82 11.70
CA ASP A 128 -4.23 -9.05 13.05
C ASP A 128 -5.68 -9.58 13.00
N ALA A 129 -6.51 -9.01 12.12
CA ALA A 129 -7.87 -9.47 11.93
C ALA A 129 -7.95 -10.88 11.33
N MET A 130 -7.08 -11.22 10.37
CA MET A 130 -6.99 -12.56 9.80
C MET A 130 -6.54 -13.58 10.84
N TYR A 131 -5.59 -13.22 11.70
CA TYR A 131 -5.13 -14.09 12.78
C TYR A 131 -6.23 -14.33 13.82
N LYS A 132 -6.92 -13.28 14.28
CA LYS A 132 -8.08 -13.41 15.19
C LYS A 132 -9.20 -14.26 14.59
N SER A 133 -9.41 -14.17 13.29
CA SER A 133 -10.42 -14.95 12.55
C SER A 133 -9.95 -16.38 12.19
N LYS A 134 -8.71 -16.75 12.59
CA LYS A 134 -8.08 -18.05 12.33
C LYS A 134 -7.93 -18.36 10.83
N TYR A 135 -7.72 -17.33 10.00
CA TYR A 135 -7.45 -17.47 8.56
C TYR A 135 -5.97 -17.75 8.29
N ILE A 136 -5.09 -17.35 9.21
CA ILE A 136 -3.64 -17.54 9.11
C ILE A 136 -3.07 -18.10 10.42
N ARG A 137 -1.89 -18.70 10.33
CA ARG A 137 -1.18 -19.29 11.47
C ARG A 137 -0.31 -18.24 12.19
N LYS A 138 0.14 -18.57 13.40
CA LYS A 138 0.99 -17.67 14.21
C LYS A 138 2.35 -17.44 13.54
N GLU A 139 2.89 -18.46 12.87
CA GLU A 139 4.14 -18.40 12.12
C GLU A 139 4.07 -17.36 11.00
N CYS A 140 2.92 -17.23 10.34
CA CYS A 140 2.67 -16.19 9.33
C CYS A 140 2.74 -14.79 9.94
N VAL A 141 2.16 -14.60 11.13
CA VAL A 141 2.22 -13.32 11.85
C VAL A 141 3.64 -12.97 12.24
N ASN A 142 4.41 -13.94 12.76
CA ASN A 142 5.82 -13.74 13.09
C ASN A 142 6.64 -13.37 11.86
N HIS A 143 6.46 -14.11 10.75
CA HIS A 143 7.13 -13.82 9.47
C HIS A 143 6.81 -12.40 8.97
N TYR A 144 5.56 -11.97 9.04
CA TYR A 144 5.16 -10.61 8.65
C TYR A 144 5.83 -9.55 9.54
N ASN A 145 5.88 -9.78 10.85
CA ASN A 145 6.46 -8.81 11.78
C ASN A 145 7.98 -8.64 11.57
N GLU A 146 8.70 -9.72 11.27
CA GLU A 146 10.13 -9.64 10.89
C GLU A 146 10.31 -8.81 9.61
N ILE A 147 9.51 -9.07 8.58
CA ILE A 147 9.54 -8.29 7.33
C ILE A 147 9.20 -6.83 7.58
N LYS A 148 8.11 -6.55 8.32
CA LYS A 148 7.68 -5.18 8.62
C LYS A 148 8.78 -4.40 9.32
N LYS A 149 9.42 -5.00 10.33
CA LYS A 149 10.47 -4.36 11.14
C LYS A 149 11.69 -3.94 10.31
N VAL A 150 12.08 -4.72 9.31
CA VAL A 150 13.26 -4.37 8.48
C VAL A 150 12.94 -3.51 7.26
N SER A 151 11.66 -3.44 6.87
CA SER A 151 11.26 -2.79 5.63
C SER A 151 10.62 -1.43 5.84
N ILE A 152 9.64 -1.32 6.75
CA ILE A 152 8.85 -0.09 6.87
C ILE A 152 9.63 1.07 7.51
N ASP A 153 10.60 0.73 8.37
CA ASP A 153 11.43 1.69 9.09
C ASP A 153 12.44 2.42 8.17
N GLU A 154 12.62 1.95 6.93
CA GLU A 154 13.39 2.63 5.89
C GLU A 154 12.65 3.85 5.29
N PHE A 155 11.36 4.01 5.60
CA PHE A 155 10.51 5.08 5.08
C PHE A 155 10.04 6.02 6.20
N LEU A 156 9.86 7.30 5.87
CA LEU A 156 9.21 8.24 6.78
C LEU A 156 7.70 7.93 6.84
N PRO A 157 7.07 7.95 8.03
CA PRO A 157 5.63 7.72 8.19
C PRO A 157 4.82 8.83 7.50
N PRO A 158 3.50 8.68 7.29
CA PRO A 158 2.70 9.79 6.78
C PRO A 158 2.79 11.02 7.70
N HIS A 159 2.52 12.20 7.16
CA HIS A 159 2.45 13.40 7.99
C HIS A 159 1.14 13.40 8.79
N VAL A 160 0.05 13.00 8.13
CA VAL A 160 -1.29 12.93 8.69
C VAL A 160 -1.93 11.59 8.33
N ALA A 161 -2.52 10.93 9.32
CA ALA A 161 -3.37 9.76 9.14
C ALA A 161 -4.82 10.15 9.47
N ILE A 162 -5.68 10.16 8.46
CA ILE A 162 -7.12 10.39 8.61
C ILE A 162 -7.78 9.03 8.79
N TYR A 163 -8.54 8.82 9.85
CA TYR A 163 -9.30 7.60 10.09
C TYR A 163 -10.80 7.85 9.99
N LEU A 164 -11.46 7.07 9.13
CA LEU A 164 -12.91 7.06 9.00
C LEU A 164 -13.52 6.00 9.92
N ASP A 165 -14.14 6.47 11.01
CA ASP A 165 -14.85 5.62 11.95
C ASP A 165 -16.25 5.29 11.43
N VAL A 166 -16.32 4.19 10.69
CA VAL A 166 -17.58 3.60 10.20
C VAL A 166 -17.75 2.25 10.88
N PRO A 167 -18.81 2.04 11.68
CA PRO A 167 -19.04 0.78 12.38
C PRO A 167 -19.03 -0.42 11.45
N ALA A 168 -18.43 -1.53 11.89
CA ALA A 168 -18.35 -2.76 11.09
C ALA A 168 -19.72 -3.27 10.61
N ALA A 169 -20.79 -3.04 11.38
CA ALA A 169 -22.16 -3.39 10.99
C ALA A 169 -22.65 -2.60 9.75
N ASP A 170 -22.35 -1.31 9.68
CA ASP A 170 -22.71 -0.46 8.53
C ASP A 170 -21.86 -0.81 7.31
N VAL A 171 -20.57 -1.08 7.51
CA VAL A 171 -19.66 -1.56 6.46
C VAL A 171 -20.16 -2.89 5.90
N TYR A 172 -20.54 -3.83 6.76
CA TYR A 172 -21.09 -5.12 6.36
C TYR A 172 -22.36 -4.94 5.51
N LYS A 173 -23.30 -4.09 5.95
CA LYS A 173 -24.50 -3.79 5.18
C LYS A 173 -24.17 -3.23 3.79
N LYS A 174 -23.24 -2.27 3.70
CA LYS A 174 -22.78 -1.72 2.41
C LYS A 174 -22.18 -2.79 1.49
N ILE A 175 -21.38 -3.70 2.04
CA ILE A 175 -20.80 -4.83 1.29
C ILE A 175 -21.91 -5.76 0.78
N GLN A 176 -22.89 -6.11 1.62
CA GLN A 176 -24.00 -6.96 1.20
C GLN A 176 -24.85 -6.32 0.08
N GLU A 177 -25.00 -5.00 0.09
CA GLU A 177 -25.73 -4.25 -0.93
C GLU A 177 -24.93 -4.10 -2.24
N LYS A 178 -23.69 -3.59 -2.16
CA LYS A 178 -22.91 -3.13 -3.33
C LYS A 178 -21.70 -4.00 -3.69
N GLY A 179 -21.26 -4.88 -2.79
CA GLY A 179 -20.07 -5.71 -3.00
C GLY A 179 -20.24 -6.74 -4.11
N ASN A 180 -19.12 -7.21 -4.64
CA ASN A 180 -19.14 -8.29 -5.64
C ASN A 180 -19.45 -9.66 -4.98
N ALA A 181 -19.76 -10.69 -5.78
CA ALA A 181 -20.19 -11.98 -5.24
C ALA A 181 -19.19 -12.63 -4.25
N PRO A 182 -17.86 -12.60 -4.48
CA PRO A 182 -16.88 -13.01 -3.48
C PRO A 182 -16.90 -12.13 -2.22
N GLU A 183 -16.84 -10.80 -2.37
CA GLU A 183 -16.76 -9.85 -1.24
C GLU A 183 -17.98 -9.95 -0.30
N LYS A 184 -19.16 -10.29 -0.82
CA LYS A 184 -20.35 -10.55 0.01
C LYS A 184 -20.20 -11.75 0.97
N LYS A 185 -19.21 -12.63 0.77
CA LYS A 185 -18.90 -13.75 1.68
C LYS A 185 -18.10 -13.32 2.92
N VAL A 186 -17.63 -12.07 2.98
CA VAL A 186 -16.89 -11.54 4.13
C VAL A 186 -17.74 -11.62 5.39
N GLU A 187 -17.16 -12.18 6.46
CA GLU A 187 -17.83 -12.31 7.75
C GLU A 187 -17.83 -10.98 8.52
N LEU A 188 -18.94 -10.66 9.19
CA LEU A 188 -19.04 -9.47 10.06
C LEU A 188 -17.98 -9.47 11.17
N SER A 189 -17.68 -10.64 11.74
CA SER A 189 -16.64 -10.81 12.76
C SER A 189 -15.24 -10.40 12.27
N TYR A 190 -14.93 -10.66 11.00
CA TYR A 190 -13.68 -10.21 10.39
C TYR A 190 -13.63 -8.68 10.28
N LEU A 191 -14.73 -8.04 9.88
CA LEU A 191 -14.83 -6.58 9.80
C LEU A 191 -14.73 -5.92 11.19
N GLN A 192 -15.31 -6.53 12.22
CA GLN A 192 -15.17 -6.10 13.61
C GLN A 192 -13.72 -6.23 14.07
N ASN A 193 -13.05 -7.34 13.76
CA ASN A 193 -11.64 -7.52 14.09
C ASN A 193 -10.74 -6.47 13.41
N ILE A 194 -11.07 -6.03 12.19
CA ILE A 194 -10.37 -4.92 11.52
C ILE A 194 -10.58 -3.60 12.27
N GLU A 195 -11.84 -3.27 12.61
CA GLU A 195 -12.18 -2.07 13.37
C GLU A 195 -11.43 -2.02 14.71
N ASP A 196 -11.45 -3.13 15.45
CA ASP A 196 -10.73 -3.28 16.71
C ASP A 196 -9.23 -3.10 16.53
N ALA A 197 -8.64 -3.68 15.48
CA ALA A 197 -7.20 -3.56 15.22
C ALA A 197 -6.81 -2.13 14.84
N TYR A 198 -7.66 -1.40 14.11
CA TYR A 198 -7.47 0.03 13.87
C TYR A 198 -7.44 0.81 15.19
N LYS A 199 -8.47 0.64 16.04
CA LYS A 199 -8.64 1.40 17.29
C LYS A 199 -7.61 1.05 18.36
N SER A 200 -7.27 -0.24 18.52
CA SER A 200 -6.41 -0.73 19.61
C SER A 200 -4.91 -0.75 19.28
N SER A 201 -4.54 -0.85 18.00
CA SER A 201 -3.14 -1.06 17.58
C SER A 201 -2.66 0.06 16.65
N PHE A 202 -3.33 0.32 15.54
CA PHE A 202 -2.86 1.29 14.55
C PHE A 202 -2.91 2.74 15.05
N LEU A 203 -4.08 3.23 15.49
CA LEU A 203 -4.25 4.62 15.88
C LEU A 203 -3.33 5.05 17.02
N PRO A 204 -3.16 4.26 18.11
CA PRO A 204 -2.20 4.60 19.15
C PRO A 204 -0.78 4.69 18.61
N LYS A 205 -0.33 3.69 17.84
CA LYS A 205 1.05 3.62 17.34
C LYS A 205 1.37 4.71 16.30
N ILE A 206 0.47 4.97 15.36
CA ILE A 206 0.72 5.99 14.32
C ILE A 206 0.69 7.41 14.92
N SER A 207 -0.07 7.63 15.99
CA SER A 207 -0.14 8.92 16.67
C SER A 207 1.18 9.38 17.30
N GLU A 208 2.13 8.46 17.53
CA GLU A 208 3.46 8.77 18.03
C GLU A 208 4.31 9.54 17.00
N THR A 209 4.07 9.32 15.71
CA THR A 209 4.90 9.84 14.62
C THR A 209 4.15 10.71 13.61
N SER A 210 2.83 10.55 13.52
CA SER A 210 1.94 11.26 12.60
C SER A 210 0.85 12.01 13.36
N GLU A 211 0.29 13.05 12.75
CA GLU A 211 -0.93 13.66 13.27
C GLU A 211 -2.15 12.82 12.87
N VAL A 212 -3.07 12.58 13.81
CA VAL A 212 -4.22 11.70 13.58
C VAL A 212 -5.49 12.54 13.63
N LEU A 213 -6.28 12.46 12.56
CA LEU A 213 -7.61 13.07 12.48
C LEU A 213 -8.63 11.94 12.36
N GLN A 214 -9.71 12.00 13.14
CA GLN A 214 -10.75 10.97 13.16
C GLN A 214 -12.08 11.60 12.82
N TYR A 215 -12.80 11.00 11.87
CA TYR A 215 -14.10 11.47 11.42
C TYR A 215 -15.09 10.32 11.34
N THR A 216 -16.32 10.57 11.74
CA THR A 216 -17.45 9.68 11.49
C THR A 216 -17.88 9.74 10.02
N ALA A 217 -18.71 8.79 9.59
CA ALA A 217 -19.28 8.79 8.24
C ALA A 217 -20.06 10.07 7.89
N ALA A 218 -20.67 10.73 8.89
CA ALA A 218 -21.45 11.96 8.68
C ALA A 218 -20.52 13.17 8.50
N GLU A 219 -19.50 13.29 9.34
CA GLU A 219 -18.50 14.37 9.26
C GLU A 219 -17.67 14.27 7.97
N ALA A 220 -17.37 13.06 7.51
CA ALA A 220 -16.66 12.81 6.26
C ALA A 220 -17.35 13.37 5.01
N GLN A 221 -18.66 13.69 5.07
CA GLN A 221 -19.37 14.34 3.98
C GLN A 221 -19.01 15.83 3.86
N ASN A 222 -18.60 16.46 4.95
CA ASN A 222 -18.18 17.85 4.97
C ASN A 222 -16.68 17.96 4.66
N VAL A 223 -16.35 17.78 3.38
CA VAL A 223 -14.94 17.79 2.92
C VAL A 223 -14.27 19.14 3.20
N ASP A 224 -15.00 20.25 3.14
CA ASP A 224 -14.46 21.59 3.39
C ASP A 224 -13.92 21.74 4.81
N GLN A 225 -14.65 21.22 5.81
CA GLN A 225 -14.18 21.21 7.19
C GLN A 225 -12.89 20.40 7.36
N ILE A 226 -12.78 19.25 6.70
CA ILE A 226 -11.57 18.41 6.76
C ILE A 226 -10.38 19.09 6.08
N VAL A 227 -10.62 19.83 4.99
CA VAL A 227 -9.60 20.65 4.34
C VAL A 227 -9.10 21.75 5.28
N GLU A 228 -10.00 22.48 5.95
CA GLU A 228 -9.62 23.48 6.95
C GLU A 228 -8.79 22.84 8.07
N ASP A 229 -9.25 21.72 8.65
CA ASP A 229 -8.52 21.00 9.69
C ASP A 229 -7.09 20.66 9.23
N LEU A 230 -6.93 20.11 8.02
CA LEU A 230 -5.63 19.75 7.42
C LEU A 230 -4.67 20.93 7.21
N GLU A 231 -5.21 22.10 6.86
CA GLU A 231 -4.44 23.33 6.73
C GLU A 231 -3.92 23.82 8.08
N TYR A 232 -4.72 23.67 9.15
CA TYR A 232 -4.33 24.03 10.51
C TYR A 232 -3.41 23.01 11.19
N VAL A 233 -3.32 21.77 10.67
CA VAL A 233 -2.40 20.76 11.22
C VAL A 233 -0.94 21.22 11.09
N LYS A 234 -0.31 21.42 12.25
CA LYS A 234 1.13 21.71 12.38
C LYS A 234 1.91 20.39 12.53
N ILE A 235 2.84 20.16 11.62
CA ILE A 235 3.72 18.99 11.68
C ILE A 235 4.82 19.27 12.72
N THR A 236 4.67 18.69 13.89
CA THR A 236 5.62 18.89 15.02
C THR A 236 6.38 17.62 15.40
N LYS A 237 5.93 16.46 14.92
CA LYS A 237 6.46 15.15 15.30
C LYS A 237 7.65 14.73 14.44
N ALA A 238 8.60 14.06 15.08
CA ALA A 238 9.65 13.30 14.41
C ALA A 238 9.03 12.08 13.69
N PRO A 239 9.65 11.55 12.62
CA PRO A 239 10.99 11.91 12.11
C PRO A 239 11.01 13.06 11.09
N TRP A 240 9.88 13.63 10.68
CA TRP A 240 9.82 14.65 9.62
C TRP A 240 10.57 15.93 9.97
N THR A 241 10.47 16.39 11.23
CA THR A 241 11.11 17.61 11.72
C THR A 241 12.64 17.51 11.81
N GLU A 242 13.18 16.30 11.82
CA GLU A 242 14.62 16.02 11.93
C GLU A 242 15.31 15.87 10.57
N GLN A 243 14.54 15.89 9.48
CA GLN A 243 15.07 15.67 8.14
C GLN A 243 15.85 16.88 7.61
N THR A 244 16.90 16.59 6.85
CA THR A 244 17.74 17.58 6.16
C THR A 244 17.73 17.29 4.65
N ASP A 245 18.22 18.23 3.84
CA ASP A 245 18.39 17.97 2.39
C ASP A 245 19.23 16.72 2.11
N VAL A 246 20.16 16.37 3.00
CA VAL A 246 21.00 15.18 2.86
C VAL A 246 20.20 13.91 3.12
N THR A 247 19.43 13.86 4.21
CA THR A 247 18.60 12.67 4.51
C THR A 247 17.50 12.50 3.48
N TYR A 248 16.86 13.59 3.03
CA TYR A 248 15.91 13.57 1.91
C TYR A 248 16.55 13.08 0.62
N HIS A 249 17.80 13.43 0.33
CA HIS A 249 18.52 12.92 -0.83
C HIS A 249 18.72 11.40 -0.75
N HIS A 250 19.15 10.87 0.39
CA HIS A 250 19.30 9.42 0.59
C HIS A 250 17.98 8.67 0.47
N LEU A 251 16.92 9.20 1.09
CA LEU A 251 15.58 8.64 0.96
C LEU A 251 15.13 8.65 -0.52
N ARG A 252 15.38 9.75 -1.24
CA ARG A 252 15.07 9.86 -2.67
C ARG A 252 15.79 8.80 -3.51
N LEU A 253 17.08 8.55 -3.24
CA LEU A 253 17.84 7.49 -3.92
C LEU A 253 17.25 6.09 -3.65
N LEU A 254 16.82 5.84 -2.41
CA LEU A 254 16.15 4.57 -2.06
C LEU A 254 14.83 4.42 -2.83
N VAL A 255 13.92 5.40 -2.73
CA VAL A 255 12.58 5.29 -3.30
C VAL A 255 12.58 5.28 -4.82
N GLN A 256 13.59 5.85 -5.49
CA GLN A 256 13.73 5.79 -6.94
C GLN A 256 14.11 4.37 -7.43
N ASN A 257 14.81 3.59 -6.61
CA ASN A 257 15.19 2.23 -6.95
C ASN A 257 14.14 1.21 -6.50
N LYS A 258 13.18 0.91 -7.39
CA LYS A 258 12.07 -0.01 -7.10
C LYS A 258 12.51 -1.44 -6.78
N THR A 259 13.58 -1.91 -7.40
CA THR A 259 14.15 -3.23 -7.10
C THR A 259 14.69 -3.25 -5.66
N LYS A 260 15.38 -2.19 -5.23
CA LYS A 260 15.86 -2.09 -3.85
C LYS A 260 14.71 -2.06 -2.85
N VAL A 261 13.66 -1.28 -3.12
CA VAL A 261 12.44 -1.23 -2.28
C VAL A 261 11.77 -2.61 -2.20
N ALA A 262 11.55 -3.28 -3.34
CA ALA A 262 10.95 -4.61 -3.38
C ALA A 262 11.79 -5.66 -2.65
N ASN A 263 13.12 -5.52 -2.66
CA ASN A 263 14.01 -6.43 -1.95
C ASN A 263 13.99 -6.29 -0.43
N LEU A 264 13.46 -5.19 0.13
CA LEU A 264 13.37 -5.02 1.58
C LEU A 264 12.48 -6.06 2.25
N ILE A 265 11.55 -6.65 1.51
CA ILE A 265 10.64 -7.68 2.03
C ILE A 265 11.12 -9.12 1.75
N ASN A 266 12.18 -9.28 0.96
CA ASN A 266 12.71 -10.58 0.56
C ASN A 266 13.70 -11.09 1.62
N LEU A 267 13.15 -11.64 2.70
CA LEU A 267 13.94 -12.29 3.76
C LEU A 267 14.00 -13.80 3.53
N PRO A 268 15.14 -14.47 3.80
CA PRO A 268 15.27 -15.92 3.68
C PRO A 268 14.65 -16.65 4.88
N ILE A 269 13.38 -16.33 5.19
CA ILE A 269 12.60 -16.97 6.24
C ILE A 269 11.58 -17.89 5.56
N PHE A 270 11.79 -19.18 5.68
CA PHE A 270 11.00 -20.17 4.95
C PHE A 270 9.76 -20.57 5.75
N ILE A 271 8.57 -20.21 5.23
CA ILE A 271 7.29 -20.77 5.68
C ILE A 271 6.50 -21.36 4.49
N PRO A 272 5.68 -22.40 4.71
CA PRO A 272 4.95 -23.10 3.64
C PRO A 272 4.08 -22.22 2.75
N GLU A 273 3.50 -21.14 3.27
CA GLU A 273 2.54 -20.31 2.55
C GLU A 273 3.18 -19.45 1.44
N VAL A 274 4.46 -19.10 1.59
CA VAL A 274 5.19 -18.16 0.70
C VAL A 274 6.40 -18.79 0.02
N THR A 275 6.92 -19.90 0.54
CA THR A 275 8.10 -20.57 -0.04
C THR A 275 7.71 -21.30 -1.31
N VAL A 276 8.24 -20.84 -2.45
CA VAL A 276 8.07 -21.51 -3.74
C VAL A 276 9.25 -22.46 -3.98
N GLY A 277 8.97 -23.69 -4.41
CA GLY A 277 10.02 -24.66 -4.72
C GLY A 277 10.87 -24.22 -5.90
N GLY A 278 12.18 -24.53 -5.89
CA GLY A 278 13.11 -24.06 -6.92
C GLY A 278 12.71 -24.45 -8.35
N LEU A 279 12.21 -25.67 -8.56
CA LEU A 279 11.73 -26.13 -9.87
C LEU A 279 10.47 -25.39 -10.34
N GLU A 280 9.56 -25.08 -9.41
CA GLU A 280 8.34 -24.34 -9.72
C GLU A 280 8.67 -22.88 -10.04
N PHE A 281 9.58 -22.28 -9.27
CA PHE A 281 10.07 -20.93 -9.51
C PHE A 281 10.75 -20.81 -10.87
N ASP A 282 11.65 -21.74 -11.21
CA ASP A 282 12.36 -21.75 -12.50
C ASP A 282 11.39 -21.86 -13.68
N LYS A 283 10.40 -22.75 -13.56
CA LYS A 283 9.32 -22.88 -14.56
C LYS A 283 8.52 -21.58 -14.70
N LEU A 284 8.07 -20.99 -13.60
CA LEU A 284 7.30 -19.73 -13.62
C LEU A 284 8.13 -18.58 -14.18
N TYR A 285 9.43 -18.54 -13.91
CA TYR A 285 10.34 -17.52 -14.42
C TYR A 285 10.42 -17.54 -15.95
N TYR A 286 10.69 -18.71 -16.55
CA TYR A 286 10.75 -18.81 -18.01
C TYR A 286 9.38 -18.62 -18.67
N GLU A 287 8.30 -19.14 -18.07
CA GLU A 287 6.94 -18.88 -18.56
C GLU A 287 6.59 -17.38 -18.55
N PHE A 288 7.11 -16.61 -17.59
CA PHE A 288 6.93 -15.16 -17.56
C PHE A 288 7.78 -14.46 -18.64
N GLN A 289 9.02 -14.88 -18.85
CA GLN A 289 9.90 -14.31 -19.88
C GLN A 289 9.42 -14.58 -21.31
N ASP A 290 8.72 -15.69 -21.52
CA ASP A 290 8.13 -16.05 -22.81
C ASP A 290 6.90 -15.20 -23.17
N LEU A 291 6.38 -14.39 -22.23
CA LEU A 291 5.30 -13.45 -22.51
C LEU A 291 5.80 -12.27 -23.38
N PRO A 292 4.96 -11.76 -24.28
CA PRO A 292 5.32 -10.63 -25.13
C PRO A 292 5.82 -9.42 -24.33
N GLY A 293 7.00 -8.91 -24.69
CA GLY A 293 7.60 -7.73 -24.05
C GLY A 293 8.15 -7.96 -22.64
N LYS A 294 8.32 -9.22 -22.20
CA LYS A 294 8.84 -9.59 -20.86
C LYS A 294 10.23 -10.21 -20.84
N LYS A 295 10.80 -10.50 -22.00
CA LYS A 295 12.10 -11.16 -22.11
C LYS A 295 13.27 -10.23 -21.76
N TYR A 296 13.21 -8.97 -22.19
CA TYR A 296 14.26 -7.97 -21.99
C TYR A 296 13.74 -6.72 -21.27
N ALA A 297 14.67 -5.82 -20.92
CA ALA A 297 14.32 -4.52 -20.35
C ALA A 297 13.37 -3.73 -21.27
N LYS A 298 12.49 -2.91 -20.68
CA LYS A 298 11.55 -2.06 -21.42
C LYS A 298 12.30 -1.21 -22.44
N GLY A 299 11.87 -1.24 -23.71
CA GLY A 299 12.54 -0.53 -24.81
C GLY A 299 13.49 -1.39 -25.66
N TYR A 300 13.67 -2.67 -25.31
CA TYR A 300 14.56 -3.64 -25.97
C TYR A 300 13.85 -4.93 -26.43
N ASN A 301 12.53 -4.92 -26.56
CA ASN A 301 11.73 -6.09 -26.92
C ASN A 301 11.19 -5.97 -28.37
N GLU A 302 11.81 -6.68 -29.32
CA GLU A 302 11.44 -6.65 -30.75
C GLU A 302 10.02 -7.15 -31.03
N ASP A 303 9.56 -8.13 -30.26
CA ASP A 303 8.26 -8.79 -30.33
C ASP A 303 7.08 -7.85 -30.03
N VAL A 304 7.32 -6.75 -29.31
CA VAL A 304 6.34 -5.68 -29.06
C VAL A 304 6.63 -4.41 -29.87
N GLY A 305 7.55 -4.49 -30.83
CA GLY A 305 7.83 -3.42 -31.79
C GLY A 305 8.75 -2.31 -31.25
N ASP A 306 9.56 -2.58 -30.23
CA ASP A 306 10.57 -1.63 -29.79
C ASP A 306 11.56 -1.34 -30.93
N LYS A 307 11.77 -0.05 -31.21
CA LYS A 307 12.65 0.42 -32.28
C LYS A 307 13.99 0.90 -31.75
N TYR A 308 14.98 0.94 -32.64
CA TYR A 308 16.34 1.43 -32.36
C TYR A 308 17.05 0.67 -31.23
N ILE A 309 16.77 -0.62 -31.09
CA ILE A 309 17.29 -1.44 -29.99
C ILE A 309 18.83 -1.45 -29.97
N TRP A 310 19.47 -1.50 -31.13
CA TRP A 310 20.94 -1.47 -31.26
C TRP A 310 21.58 -0.11 -30.96
N LEU A 311 20.78 0.95 -30.74
CA LEU A 311 21.21 2.33 -30.46
C LEU A 311 20.81 2.84 -29.07
N LYS A 312 20.22 2.00 -28.23
CA LYS A 312 19.87 2.32 -26.83
C LYS A 312 20.85 1.65 -25.88
#